data_AF-A0A495Z6R4-F1
#
_entry.id   AF-A0A495Z6R4-F1
#
_cell.length_a   1.000
_cell.length_b   1.000
_cell.length_c   1.000
_cell.angle_alpha   90.00
_cell.angle_beta   90.00
_cell.angle_gamma   90.00
#
_symmetry.space_group_name_H-M   'P 1'
#
loop_
_entity.id
_entity.type
_entity.pdbx_description
1 polymer ?
#
loop_
_entity_poly.entity_id
_entity_poly.type
_entity_poly.pdbx_seq_one_letter_code
_entity_poly.pdbx_strand_id
1 'polypeptide(L)' 'HAAGPNMTTRPRRAMTCAFMPDGSTFNGKQNVLPEDYFNSLTVGDLLDDPKQNELIWHNSWTDR' A
#
# COMPACT_ATOMS: atom_id res chain seq x y z
N HIS A 1 -0.66 -14.45 7.99
CA HIS A 1 -2.10 -14.59 8.34
C HIS A 1 -2.75 -15.63 7.44
N ALA A 2 -3.95 -16.11 7.79
CA ALA A 2 -4.69 -17.09 6.99
C ALA A 2 -6.19 -16.72 6.94
N ALA A 3 -6.89 -17.23 5.95
CA ALA A 3 -8.34 -17.14 5.82
C ALA A 3 -8.93 -18.55 5.70
N GLY A 4 -9.85 -18.91 6.61
CA GLY A 4 -10.56 -20.18 6.54
C GLY A 4 -11.59 -20.22 5.41
N PRO A 5 -12.06 -21.43 5.01
CA PRO A 5 -13.09 -21.59 3.99
C PRO A 5 -14.41 -20.96 4.42
N ASN A 6 -15.14 -20.37 3.47
CA ASN A 6 -16.49 -19.86 3.69
C ASN A 6 -17.51 -21.00 3.52
N MET A 7 -17.99 -21.58 4.62
CA MET A 7 -18.95 -22.69 4.64
C MET A 7 -20.42 -22.23 4.62
N THR A 8 -20.70 -20.99 4.22
CA THR A 8 -22.06 -20.43 4.16
C THR A 8 -22.51 -20.23 2.72
N THR A 9 -23.82 -20.08 2.50
CA THR A 9 -24.40 -19.81 1.17
C THR A 9 -24.29 -18.35 0.73
N ARG A 10 -23.58 -17.49 1.48
CA ARG A 10 -23.45 -16.05 1.23
C ARG A 10 -21.98 -15.64 1.08
N PRO A 11 -21.66 -14.62 0.27
CA PRO A 11 -20.29 -14.20 0.06
C PRO A 11 -19.68 -13.54 1.31
N ARG A 12 -18.39 -13.82 1.59
CA ARG A 12 -17.58 -13.11 2.59
C ARG A 12 -16.67 -12.11 1.89
N ARG A 13 -17.16 -10.87 1.75
CA ARG A 13 -16.42 -9.77 1.13
C ARG A 13 -15.59 -9.04 2.19
N ALA A 14 -14.36 -8.69 1.87
CA ALA A 14 -13.48 -7.88 2.69
C ALA A 14 -12.71 -6.91 1.81
N MET A 15 -12.31 -5.78 2.38
CA MET A 15 -11.38 -4.84 1.80
C MET A 15 -10.16 -4.79 2.71
N THR A 16 -8.97 -4.77 2.12
CA THR A 16 -7.71 -4.68 2.85
C THR A 16 -6.95 -3.48 2.33
N CYS A 17 -6.60 -2.56 3.22
CA CYS A 17 -5.69 -1.47 2.96
C CYS A 17 -4.37 -1.74 3.66
N ALA A 18 -3.27 -1.46 2.98
CA ALA A 18 -1.95 -1.43 3.57
C ALA A 18 -1.50 0.01 3.76
N PHE A 19 -1.00 0.32 4.95
CA PHE A 19 -0.38 1.59 5.27
C PHE A 19 1.09 1.36 5.57
N MET A 20 1.93 2.33 5.24
CA MET A 20 3.36 2.32 5.52
C MET A 20 3.78 3.66 6.10
N PRO A 21 4.88 3.72 6.86
CA PRO A 21 5.43 5.00 7.32
C PRO A 21 5.80 5.91 6.13
N ASP A 22 5.63 7.21 6.31
CA ASP A 22 6.25 8.21 5.45
C ASP A 22 7.78 8.00 5.42
N GLY A 23 8.41 8.21 4.25
CA GLY A 23 9.83 7.93 4.06
C GLY A 23 10.19 6.47 3.74
N SER A 24 9.21 5.57 3.58
CA SER A 24 9.47 4.16 3.24
C SER A 24 10.11 4.01 1.85
N THR A 25 11.12 3.16 1.74
CA THR A 25 11.84 2.91 0.48
C THR A 25 11.57 1.53 -0.11
N PHE A 26 11.73 1.42 -1.42
CA PHE A 26 11.58 0.18 -2.15
C PHE A 26 12.69 -0.81 -1.79
N ASN A 27 12.31 -2.05 -1.50
CA ASN A 27 13.21 -3.09 -0.99
C ASN A 27 13.56 -4.18 -2.03
N GLY A 28 13.20 -3.98 -3.30
CA GLY A 28 13.48 -4.93 -4.38
C GLY A 28 12.45 -6.04 -4.57
N LYS A 29 11.41 -6.11 -3.74
CA LYS A 29 10.35 -7.13 -3.87
C LYS A 29 9.06 -6.51 -4.42
N GLN A 30 8.59 -7.03 -5.56
CA GLN A 30 7.31 -6.62 -6.12
C GLN A 30 6.18 -7.08 -5.20
N ASN A 31 5.28 -6.16 -4.87
CA ASN A 31 4.08 -6.46 -4.11
C ASN A 31 2.85 -6.08 -4.96
N VAL A 32 1.92 -5.29 -4.41
CA VAL A 32 0.72 -4.78 -5.08
C VAL A 32 1.00 -3.62 -6.06
N LEU A 33 2.28 -3.34 -6.37
CA LEU A 33 2.66 -2.24 -7.25
C LEU A 33 2.35 -2.59 -8.71
N PRO A 34 1.83 -1.64 -9.51
CA PRO A 34 1.74 -1.79 -10.95
C PRO A 34 3.09 -2.13 -11.57
N GLU A 35 3.09 -2.95 -12.61
CA GLU A 35 4.31 -3.45 -13.26
C GLU A 35 5.22 -2.32 -13.75
N ASP A 36 4.67 -1.31 -14.43
CA ASP A 36 5.44 -0.17 -14.93
C ASP A 36 6.11 0.63 -13.81
N TYR A 37 5.41 0.83 -12.69
CA TYR A 37 5.98 1.54 -11.55
C TYR A 37 7.07 0.70 -10.88
N PHE A 38 6.83 -0.59 -10.67
CA PHE A 38 7.84 -1.50 -10.15
C PHE A 38 9.12 -1.51 -11.00
N ASN A 39 8.98 -1.58 -12.32
CA ASN A 39 10.11 -1.59 -13.26
C ASN A 39 10.89 -0.27 -13.30
N SER A 40 10.29 0.84 -12.83
CA SER A 40 10.98 2.12 -12.71
C SER A 40 11.82 2.27 -11.42
N LEU A 41 11.61 1.42 -10.42
CA LEU A 41 12.22 1.56 -9.10
C LEU A 41 13.53 0.77 -8.94
N THR A 42 14.47 1.37 -8.23
CA THR A 42 15.70 0.75 -7.73
C THR A 42 15.61 0.60 -6.21
N VAL A 43 16.26 -0.44 -5.65
CA VAL A 43 16.31 -0.64 -4.20
C VAL A 43 16.84 0.63 -3.52
N GLY A 44 16.09 1.15 -2.56
CA GLY A 44 16.39 2.40 -1.86
C GLY A 44 15.62 3.62 -2.34
N ASP A 45 14.94 3.54 -3.49
CA ASP A 45 14.08 4.62 -3.98
C ASP A 45 12.90 4.86 -3.04
N LEU A 46 12.52 6.12 -2.88
CA LEU A 46 11.39 6.52 -2.05
C LEU A 46 10.06 6.07 -2.70
N LEU A 47 9.12 5.60 -1.89
CA LEU A 47 7.77 5.24 -2.33
C LEU A 47 6.78 6.39 -2.05
N ASP A 48 6.93 7.50 -2.76
CA ASP A 48 6.18 8.76 -2.54
C ASP A 48 5.30 9.20 -3.72
N ASP A 49 5.07 8.34 -4.73
CA ASP A 49 4.15 8.68 -5.83
C ASP A 49 2.72 8.91 -5.29
N PRO A 50 2.15 10.13 -5.33
CA PRO A 50 0.83 10.42 -4.79
C PRO A 50 -0.30 9.66 -5.50
N LYS A 51 -0.08 9.17 -6.73
CA LYS A 51 -1.08 8.35 -7.43
C LYS A 51 -1.22 6.95 -6.85
N GLN A 52 -0.16 6.44 -6.19
CA GLN A 52 -0.10 5.08 -5.65
C GLN A 52 -0.03 5.06 -4.12
N ASN A 53 0.70 6.01 -3.53
CA ASN A 53 1.06 6.11 -2.12
C ASN A 53 0.79 7.53 -1.60
N GLU A 54 -0.45 7.99 -1.73
CA GLU A 54 -0.88 9.29 -1.18
C GLU A 54 -0.62 9.36 0.34
N LEU A 55 -0.11 10.51 0.79
CA LEU A 55 0.08 10.78 2.20
C LEU A 55 -1.29 10.92 2.89
N ILE A 56 -1.52 10.12 3.93
CA ILE A 56 -2.84 10.08 4.59
C ILE A 56 -3.04 11.24 5.56
N TRP A 57 -1.95 11.79 6.08
CA TRP A 57 -1.98 12.83 7.08
C TRP A 57 -0.94 13.90 6.79
N HIS A 58 -1.32 15.16 6.94
CA HIS A 58 -0.44 16.29 6.71
C HIS A 58 -0.30 17.12 7.99
N ASN A 59 0.93 17.48 8.39
CA ASN A 59 1.20 18.35 9.55
C ASN A 59 0.34 19.63 9.53
N SER A 60 0.09 20.19 8.34
CA SER A 60 -0.75 21.39 8.16
C SER A 60 -2.20 21.26 8.64
N TRP A 61 -2.65 20.05 8.99
CA TRP A 61 -3.99 19.81 9.54
C TRP A 61 -4.04 19.99 11.06
N THR A 62 -2.91 19.93 11.76
CA THR A 62 -2.85 20.08 13.23
C THR A 62 -3.05 21.53 13.66
N ASP A 63 -2.71 22.48 12.80
CA ASP A 63 -2.86 23.91 13.05
C ASP A 63 -4.23 24.45 12.59
N ARG A 64 -5.18 23.58 12.23
CA ARG A 64 -6.58 23.92 11.88
C ARG A 64 -7.55 23.55 13.00
#